data_AF-A0A822DPC0-F1
#
_entry.id   AF-A0A822DPC0-F1
#
_cell.length_a   1.000
_cell.length_b   1.000
_cell.length_c   1.000
_cell.angle_alpha   90.00
_cell.angle_beta   90.00
_cell.angle_gamma   90.00
#
_symmetry.space_group_name_H-M   'P 1'
#
loop_
_entity.id
_entity.type
_entity.pdbx_description
1 polymer ?
#
loop_
_entity_poly.entity_id
_entity_poly.type
_entity_poly.pdbx_seq_one_letter_code
_entity_poly.pdbx_strand_id
1 'polypeptide(L)'
;FNFNDDLYESARMARSIRVFIEVHGVGLSNTVFMRPGAILYEITPPGCRILTFFYRRWAEVFNLQHALWSPGDTGDSCIHEGATRVNVDEVVSDVINLVKNENRYRSGYLSRALDLIVKE
;
A
#
# COMPACT_ATOMS: atom_id res chain seq x y z
N PHE A 1 14.28 3.98 9.60
CA PHE A 1 15.25 2.88 9.68
C PHE A 1 16.54 3.47 10.17
N ASN A 2 17.00 3.03 11.34
CA ASN A 2 18.32 3.38 11.85
C ASN A 2 19.22 2.17 11.60
N PHE A 3 20.38 2.38 10.99
CA PHE A 3 21.31 1.29 10.67
C PHE A 3 21.92 0.62 11.91
N ASN A 4 21.72 1.22 13.09
CA ASN A 4 22.10 0.65 14.38
C ASN A 4 21.00 -0.22 15.01
N ASP A 5 19.79 -0.26 14.43
CA ASP A 5 18.72 -1.13 14.91
C ASP A 5 19.05 -2.59 14.58
N ASP A 6 18.73 -3.51 15.49
CA ASP A 6 18.80 -4.93 15.16
C ASP A 6 17.67 -5.34 14.19
N LEU A 7 17.72 -6.59 13.72
CA LEU A 7 16.72 -7.13 12.80
C LEU A 7 15.32 -7.12 13.43
N TYR A 8 15.21 -7.32 14.74
CA TYR A 8 13.93 -7.39 15.44
C TYR A 8 13.26 -6.02 15.48
N GLU A 9 13.99 -4.97 15.85
CA GLU A 9 13.49 -3.60 15.86
C GLU A 9 13.14 -3.13 14.44
N SER A 10 13.97 -3.45 13.45
CA SER A 10 13.67 -3.17 12.05
C SER A 10 12.39 -3.86 11.56
N ALA A 11 12.20 -5.13 11.90
CA ALA A 11 10.99 -5.88 11.56
C ALA A 11 9.75 -5.38 12.32
N ARG A 12 9.91 -4.99 13.59
CA ARG A 12 8.83 -4.41 14.41
C ARG A 12 8.37 -3.08 13.82
N MET A 13 9.30 -2.23 13.41
CA MET A 13 8.98 -0.99 12.71
C MET A 13 8.29 -1.26 11.38
N ALA A 14 8.81 -2.17 10.55
CA ALA A 14 8.19 -2.51 9.27
C ALA A 14 6.74 -3.02 9.44
N ARG A 15 6.48 -3.84 10.46
CA ARG A 15 5.11 -4.29 10.79
C ARG A 15 4.21 -3.18 11.32
N SER A 16 4.77 -2.09 11.85
CA SER A 16 3.98 -0.93 12.29
C SER A 16 3.49 -0.06 11.13
N ILE A 17 4.11 -0.23 9.94
CA ILE A 17 3.71 0.49 8.72
C ILE A 17 2.29 0.08 8.35
N ARG A 18 1.45 1.09 8.12
CA ARG A 18 0.05 0.90 7.70
C ARG A 18 -0.15 1.10 6.21
N VAL A 19 0.61 2.03 5.64
CA VAL A 19 0.60 2.35 4.22
C VAL A 19 2.05 2.37 3.78
N PHE A 20 2.35 1.60 2.74
CA PHE A 20 3.63 1.61 2.07
C PHE A 20 3.41 2.12 0.65
N ILE A 21 4.01 3.27 0.35
CA ILE A 21 3.92 3.91 -0.97
C ILE A 21 5.19 3.52 -1.72
N GLU A 22 5.02 2.94 -2.90
CA GLU A 22 6.14 2.53 -3.74
C GLU A 22 6.03 3.07 -5.15
N VAL A 23 7.20 3.30 -5.76
CA VAL A 23 7.30 3.50 -7.20
C VAL A 23 7.73 2.16 -7.79
N HIS A 24 7.13 1.81 -8.93
CA HIS A 24 7.37 0.57 -9.65
C HIS A 24 8.86 0.14 -9.64
N GLY A 25 9.15 -1.04 -9.09
CA GLY A 25 10.44 -1.75 -9.17
C GLY A 25 11.18 -1.94 -7.84
N VAL A 26 10.97 -1.08 -6.84
CA VAL A 26 11.87 -1.02 -5.66
C VAL A 26 11.18 -1.40 -4.34
N GLY A 27 9.85 -1.32 -4.26
CA GLY A 27 9.16 -1.51 -2.99
C GLY A 27 8.77 -2.96 -2.67
N LEU A 28 8.79 -3.84 -3.67
CA LEU A 28 8.27 -5.20 -3.58
C LEU A 28 9.01 -6.07 -2.54
N SER A 29 10.31 -5.87 -2.33
CA SER A 29 11.09 -6.57 -1.29
C SER A 29 10.72 -6.17 0.14
N ASN A 30 10.18 -4.97 0.34
CA ASN A 30 9.80 -4.48 1.68
C ASN A 30 8.40 -4.96 2.09
N THR A 31 7.58 -5.38 1.12
CA THR A 31 6.19 -5.82 1.37
C THR A 31 6.10 -7.07 2.25
N VAL A 32 7.13 -7.94 2.22
CA VAL A 32 7.20 -9.15 3.06
C VAL A 32 7.22 -8.85 4.56
N PHE A 33 7.70 -7.67 4.95
CA PHE A 33 7.78 -7.26 6.34
C PHE A 33 6.55 -6.49 6.82
N MET A 34 5.61 -6.19 5.90
CA MET A 34 4.38 -5.51 6.25
C MET A 34 3.44 -6.44 7.02
N ARG A 35 2.59 -5.85 7.87
CA ARG A 35 1.54 -6.61 8.55
C ARG A 35 0.40 -6.94 7.58
N PRO A 36 -0.28 -8.09 7.75
CA PRO A 36 -1.54 -8.35 7.08
C PRO A 36 -2.55 -7.21 7.28
N GLY A 37 -3.26 -6.87 6.20
CA GLY A 37 -4.22 -5.78 6.12
C GLY A 37 -3.59 -4.39 5.95
N ALA A 38 -2.26 -4.26 5.94
CA ALA A 38 -1.63 -3.00 5.54
C ALA A 38 -1.83 -2.72 4.04
N ILE A 39 -1.71 -1.45 3.66
CA ILE A 39 -1.97 -0.96 2.31
C ILE A 39 -0.66 -0.85 1.54
N LEU A 40 -0.55 -1.57 0.44
CA LEU A 40 0.45 -1.40 -0.61
C LEU A 40 -0.11 -0.46 -1.67
N TYR A 41 0.44 0.76 -1.73
CA TYR A 41 0.04 1.79 -2.68
C TYR A 41 1.13 1.94 -3.75
N GLU A 42 0.82 1.50 -4.96
CA GLU A 42 1.73 1.51 -6.11
C GLU A 42 1.53 2.77 -6.95
N ILE A 43 2.62 3.47 -7.24
CA ILE A 43 2.69 4.54 -8.24
C ILE A 43 3.33 3.93 -9.48
N THR A 44 2.54 3.76 -10.54
CA THR A 44 3.01 3.18 -11.80
C THR A 44 3.22 4.25 -12.88
N PRO A 45 4.29 4.14 -13.69
CA PRO A 45 4.44 4.94 -14.90
C PRO A 45 3.30 4.71 -15.91
N PRO A 46 3.07 5.66 -16.84
CA PRO A 46 2.13 5.47 -17.93
C PRO A 46 2.50 4.22 -18.74
N GLY A 47 1.49 3.42 -19.07
CA GLY A 47 1.65 2.18 -19.83
C GLY A 47 2.36 1.02 -19.13
N CYS A 48 2.67 1.15 -17.84
CA CYS A 48 3.26 0.08 -17.03
C CYS A 48 2.27 -0.73 -16.21
N ARG A 49 0.98 -0.58 -16.47
CA ARG A 49 -0.08 -1.29 -15.74
C ARG A 49 0.02 -2.82 -15.86
N ILE A 50 0.59 -3.35 -16.94
CA ILE A 50 0.79 -4.79 -17.08
C ILE A 50 1.74 -5.35 -16.00
N LEU A 51 2.70 -4.54 -15.54
CA LEU A 51 3.66 -4.96 -14.52
C LEU A 51 3.08 -4.88 -13.09
N THR A 52 1.97 -4.15 -12.89
CA THR A 52 1.17 -4.14 -11.65
C THR A 52 0.65 -5.53 -11.27
N PHE A 53 0.49 -6.44 -12.24
CA PHE A 53 0.07 -7.82 -11.97
C PHE A 53 0.91 -8.49 -10.88
N PHE A 54 2.24 -8.27 -10.90
CA PHE A 54 3.13 -8.82 -9.88
C PHE A 54 2.81 -8.26 -8.49
N TYR A 55 2.59 -6.95 -8.36
CA TYR A 55 2.33 -6.28 -7.09
C TYR A 55 1.01 -6.70 -6.46
N ARG A 56 -0.04 -6.77 -7.29
CA ARG A 56 -1.33 -7.32 -6.85
C ARG A 56 -1.17 -8.74 -6.33
N ARG A 57 -0.43 -9.59 -7.04
CA ARG A 57 -0.22 -10.97 -6.63
C ARG A 57 0.54 -11.07 -5.30
N TRP A 58 1.56 -10.24 -5.10
CA TRP A 58 2.28 -10.19 -3.82
C TRP A 58 1.42 -9.67 -2.68
N ALA A 59 0.59 -8.66 -2.94
CA ALA A 59 -0.37 -8.18 -1.96
C ALA A 59 -1.33 -9.31 -1.54
N GLU A 60 -1.85 -10.10 -2.48
CA GLU A 60 -2.66 -11.27 -2.16
C GLU A 60 -1.90 -12.30 -1.32
N VAL A 61 -0.66 -12.65 -1.69
CA VAL A 61 0.17 -13.63 -0.98
C VAL A 61 0.45 -13.19 0.47
N PHE A 62 0.68 -11.90 0.70
CA PHE A 62 0.98 -11.34 2.02
C PHE A 62 -0.24 -10.79 2.76
N ASN A 63 -1.46 -11.03 2.26
CA ASN A 63 -2.72 -10.51 2.82
C ASN A 63 -2.72 -8.97 2.98
N LEU A 64 -2.16 -8.25 2.02
CA LEU A 64 -2.15 -6.79 1.96
C LEU A 64 -3.33 -6.28 1.14
N GLN A 65 -3.74 -5.04 1.41
CA GLN A 65 -4.63 -4.29 0.53
C GLN A 65 -3.78 -3.66 -0.58
N HIS A 66 -4.20 -3.74 -1.84
CA HIS A 66 -3.46 -3.14 -2.96
C HIS A 66 -4.27 -1.99 -3.57
N ALA A 67 -3.58 -0.87 -3.80
CA ALA A 67 -4.11 0.30 -4.49
C ALA A 67 -3.06 0.78 -5.50
N LEU A 68 -3.53 1.40 -6.58
CA LEU A 68 -2.70 1.81 -7.70
C LEU A 68 -3.09 3.22 -8.12
N TRP A 69 -2.08 4.06 -8.33
CA TRP A 69 -2.20 5.28 -9.11
C TRP A 69 -1.40 5.18 -10.40
N SER A 70 -2.01 5.64 -11.49
CA SER A 70 -1.43 5.69 -12.82
C SER A 70 -1.88 6.99 -13.50
N PRO A 71 -1.00 7.68 -14.24
CA PRO A 71 -1.35 8.93 -14.96
C PRO A 71 -2.27 8.73 -16.19
N GLY A 72 -2.85 7.53 -16.37
CA GLY A 72 -3.79 7.19 -17.45
C GLY A 72 -3.31 6.05 -18.35
N ASP A 73 -4.23 5.45 -19.13
CA ASP A 73 -3.93 4.38 -20.08
C ASP A 73 -3.38 4.96 -21.40
N THR A 74 -2.06 4.92 -21.57
CA THR A 74 -1.38 5.26 -22.83
C THR A 74 -0.97 4.01 -23.64
N GLY A 75 -1.62 2.87 -23.42
CA GLY A 75 -1.29 1.57 -24.03
C GLY A 75 -0.33 0.72 -23.19
N ASP A 76 -0.07 -0.53 -23.59
CA ASP A 76 0.67 -1.52 -22.78
C ASP A 76 2.21 -1.44 -22.87
N SER A 77 2.76 -0.28 -23.26
CA SER A 77 4.21 -0.08 -23.37
C SER A 77 4.75 0.68 -22.15
N CYS A 78 5.61 0.00 -21.39
CA CYS A 78 6.43 0.62 -20.34
C CYS A 78 7.55 1.53 -20.87
N ILE A 79 7.75 1.55 -22.19
CA ILE A 79 8.79 2.36 -22.83
C ILE A 79 8.19 3.75 -23.06
N HIS A 80 8.54 4.67 -22.18
CA HIS A 80 8.17 6.08 -22.25
C HIS A 80 9.45 6.92 -22.21
N GLU A 81 9.61 7.82 -23.18
CA GLU A 81 10.65 8.84 -23.14
C GLU A 81 10.21 10.01 -22.27
N GLY A 82 10.97 10.30 -21.21
CA GLY A 82 10.74 11.44 -20.32
C GLY A 82 10.52 11.03 -18.86
N ALA A 83 10.23 12.03 -18.03
CA ALA A 83 9.92 11.82 -16.63
C ALA A 83 8.41 11.72 -16.43
N THR A 84 7.95 10.67 -15.75
CA THR A 84 6.57 10.57 -15.26
C THR A 84 6.32 11.69 -14.26
N ARG A 85 5.35 12.56 -14.55
CA ARG A 85 4.88 13.58 -13.60
C ARG A 85 3.78 12.98 -12.74
N VAL A 86 4.00 13.00 -11.43
CA VAL A 86 3.02 12.54 -10.44
C VAL A 86 2.09 13.68 -10.07
N ASN A 87 0.78 13.44 -10.14
CA ASN A 87 -0.21 14.36 -9.58
C ASN A 87 -0.25 14.16 -8.06
N VAL A 88 0.52 14.98 -7.33
CA VAL A 88 0.68 14.83 -5.88
C VAL A 88 -0.65 14.98 -5.14
N ASP A 89 -1.52 15.89 -5.58
CA ASP A 89 -2.80 16.14 -4.90
C ASP A 89 -3.73 14.94 -4.99
N GLU A 90 -3.76 14.26 -6.14
CA GLU A 90 -4.53 13.04 -6.36
C GLU A 90 -3.99 11.89 -5.50
N VAL A 91 -2.67 11.68 -5.51
CA VAL A 91 -2.02 10.64 -4.70
C VAL A 91 -2.27 10.87 -3.20
N VAL A 92 -2.14 12.12 -2.74
CA VAL A 92 -2.39 12.46 -1.33
C VAL A 92 -3.86 12.23 -0.97
N SER A 93 -4.80 12.63 -1.84
CA SER A 93 -6.23 12.39 -1.64
C SER A 93 -6.55 10.90 -1.52
N ASP A 94 -6.00 10.08 -2.42
CA ASP A 94 -6.18 8.62 -2.40
C ASP A 94 -5.65 8.01 -1.11
N VAL A 95 -4.42 8.35 -0.73
CA VAL A 95 -3.80 7.85 0.51
C VAL A 95 -4.62 8.25 1.73
N ILE A 96 -5.10 9.49 1.81
CA ILE A 96 -5.98 9.94 2.90
C ILE A 96 -7.25 9.09 2.95
N ASN A 97 -7.88 8.82 1.80
CA ASN A 97 -9.10 8.02 1.73
C ASN A 97 -8.86 6.57 2.15
N LEU A 98 -7.76 5.95 1.71
CA LEU A 98 -7.36 4.61 2.10
C LEU A 98 -7.09 4.49 3.60
N VAL A 99 -6.38 5.45 4.19
CA VAL A 99 -6.13 5.50 5.63
C VAL A 99 -7.42 5.68 6.43
N LYS A 100 -8.35 6.52 5.97
CA LYS A 100 -9.68 6.67 6.60
C LYS A 100 -10.45 5.36 6.56
N ASN A 101 -10.43 4.65 5.44
CA ASN A 101 -11.08 3.35 5.29
C ASN A 101 -10.47 2.28 6.20
N GLU A 102 -9.13 2.22 6.29
CA GLU A 102 -8.43 1.30 7.20
C GLU A 102 -8.78 1.55 8.67
N ASN A 103 -8.76 2.83 9.08
CA ASN A 103 -9.13 3.21 10.44
C ASN A 103 -10.58 2.85 10.74
N ARG A 104 -11.51 3.12 9.81
CA ARG A 104 -12.93 2.78 9.97
C ARG A 104 -13.16 1.28 10.04
N TYR A 105 -12.45 0.50 9.23
CA TYR A 105 -12.53 -0.96 9.27
C TYR A 105 -12.12 -1.46 10.66
N ARG A 106 -10.97 -1.01 11.18
CA ARG A 106 -10.48 -1.40 12.52
C ARG A 106 -11.38 -0.94 13.66
N SER A 107 -11.75 0.34 13.68
CA SER A 107 -12.61 0.88 14.75
C SER A 107 -14.00 0.26 14.69
N GLY A 108 -14.50 -0.05 13.49
CA GLY A 108 -15.77 -0.71 13.29
C GLY A 108 -15.84 -2.13 13.85
N TYR A 109 -14.75 -2.90 13.83
CA TYR A 109 -14.72 -4.21 14.51
C TYR A 109 -14.78 -4.05 16.02
N LEU A 110 -14.01 -3.12 16.57
CA LEU A 110 -14.02 -2.82 18.00
C LEU A 110 -15.40 -2.33 18.45
N SER A 111 -16.02 -1.42 17.71
CA SER A 111 -17.36 -0.94 18.02
C SER A 111 -18.40 -2.06 17.95
N ARG A 112 -18.36 -2.90 16.91
CA ARG A 112 -19.26 -4.07 16.80
C ARG A 112 -19.02 -5.11 17.89
N ALA A 113 -17.78 -5.37 18.26
CA ALA A 113 -17.44 -6.30 19.33
C ALA A 113 -17.89 -5.76 20.71
N LEU A 114 -17.68 -4.46 20.96
CA LEU A 114 -18.18 -3.79 22.15
C LEU A 114 -19.72 -3.79 22.19
N ASP A 115 -20.38 -3.55 21.06
CA ASP A 115 -21.85 -3.62 20.96
C ASP A 115 -22.40 -5.02 21.26
N LEU A 116 -21.64 -6.08 20.94
CA LEU A 116 -22.01 -7.46 21.28
C LEU A 116 -21.83 -7.73 22.78
N ILE A 117 -20.73 -7.27 23.37
CA ILE A 117 -20.44 -7.43 24.81
C ILE A 117 -21.42 -6.63 25.68
N VAL A 118 -21.85 -5.44 25.25
CA VAL A 118 -22.81 -4.59 25.99
C VAL A 118 -24.25 -5.11 25.89
N LYS A 119 -24.54 -5.98 24.91
CA LYS A 119 -25.87 -6.59 24.71
C LYS A 119 -26.04 -7.93 25.43
N GLU A 120 -24.99 -8.50 26.01
CA GLU A 120 -25.04 -9.63 26.96
C GLU A 120 -25.18 -9.13 28.41
#